data_AF-A0A7D8YFG9-F1
#
_entry.id   AF-A0A7D8YFG9-F1
#
_cell.length_a   1.000
_cell.length_b   1.000
_cell.length_c   1.000
_cell.angle_alpha   90.00
_cell.angle_beta   90.00
_cell.angle_gamma   90.00
#
_symmetry.space_group_name_H-M   'P 1'
#
loop_
_entity.id
_entity.type
_entity.pdbx_description
1 polymer ?
#
loop_
_entity_poly.entity_id
_entity_poly.type
_entity_poly.pdbx_seq_one_letter_code
_entity_poly.pdbx_strand_id
1 'polypeptide(L)' 'MIARFWLTAVGLTLIGVAVLRTRGAWRAAYWAWRWETAFGRGVPPRRELIPALLEFARWTASMRRLR' A
#
# COMPACT_ATOMS: atom_id res chain seq x y z
N MET A 1 -21.26 -13.53 3.91
CA MET A 1 -20.53 -13.63 2.63
C MET A 1 -20.51 -12.31 1.84
N ILE A 2 -21.65 -11.63 1.71
CA ILE A 2 -21.82 -10.37 0.95
C ILE A 2 -20.86 -9.24 1.39
N ALA A 3 -20.65 -9.04 2.69
CA ALA A 3 -19.79 -7.96 3.20
C ALA A 3 -18.32 -8.08 2.76
N ARG A 4 -17.80 -9.32 2.63
CA ARG A 4 -16.41 -9.56 2.24
C ARG A 4 -16.19 -9.27 0.75
N PHE A 5 -17.20 -9.55 -0.07
CA PHE A 5 -17.20 -9.27 -1.51
C PHE A 5 -17.21 -7.76 -1.79
N TRP A 6 -18.00 -6.99 -1.05
CA TRP A 6 -18.03 -5.53 -1.16
C TRP A 6 -16.71 -4.89 -0.71
N LEU A 7 -16.09 -5.39 0.36
CA LEU A 7 -14.78 -4.91 0.81
C LEU A 7 -13.69 -5.17 -0.24
N THR A 8 -13.70 -6.33 -0.90
CA THR A 8 -12.75 -6.64 -1.98
C THR A 8 -13.02 -5.83 -3.23
N ALA A 9 -14.30 -5.63 -3.60
CA ALA A 9 -14.67 -4.84 -4.77
C ALA A 9 -14.27 -3.37 -4.59
N VAL A 10 -14.58 -2.76 -3.44
CA VAL A 10 -14.19 -1.38 -3.12
C VAL A 10 -12.66 -1.24 -3.07
N GLY A 11 -11.96 -2.22 -2.47
CA GLY A 11 -10.50 -2.25 -2.45
C GLY A 11 -9.88 -2.25 -3.85
N LEU A 12 -10.40 -3.10 -4.75
CA LEU A 12 -9.95 -3.17 -6.14
C LEU A 12 -10.24 -1.88 -6.91
N THR A 13 -11.41 -1.26 -6.72
CA THR A 13 -11.76 0.00 -7.37
C THR A 13 -10.84 1.13 -6.92
N LEU A 14 -10.54 1.23 -5.62
CA LEU A 14 -9.62 2.26 -5.10
C LEU A 14 -8.19 2.07 -5.61
N ILE A 15 -7.71 0.83 -5.71
CA ILE A 15 -6.40 0.51 -6.30
C ILE A 15 -6.41 0.90 -7.80
N GLY A 16 -7.46 0.55 -8.54
CA GLY A 16 -7.60 0.90 -9.95
C GLY A 16 -7.60 2.41 -10.19
N VAL A 17 -8.35 3.18 -9.39
CA VAL A 17 -8.38 4.65 -9.44
C VAL A 17 -7.01 5.25 -9.10
N ALA A 18 -6.31 4.70 -8.10
CA ALA A 18 -4.96 5.14 -7.76
C ALA A 18 -3.97 4.90 -8.91
N VAL A 19 -4.04 3.75 -9.57
CA VAL A 19 -3.21 3.40 -10.74
C VAL A 19 -3.50 4.32 -11.93
N LEU A 20 -4.77 4.55 -12.24
CA LEU A 20 -5.20 5.40 -13.35
C LEU A 20 -4.82 6.87 -13.12
N ARG A 21 -5.04 7.40 -11.91
CA ARG A 21 -4.72 8.79 -11.57
C ARG A 21 -3.22 9.04 -11.52
N THR A 22 -2.43 8.03 -11.17
CA THR A 22 -0.97 8.09 -11.21
C THR A 22 -0.40 7.74 -12.59
N ARG A 23 -1.24 7.43 -13.60
CA ARG A 23 -0.84 7.00 -14.95
C ARG A 23 0.14 5.81 -14.97
N GLY A 24 0.12 4.96 -13.95
CA GLY A 24 1.15 3.94 -13.76
C GLY A 24 2.57 4.50 -13.56
N ALA A 25 2.71 5.81 -13.38
CA ALA A 25 3.97 6.49 -13.08
C ALA A 25 4.28 6.36 -11.58
N TRP A 26 4.51 5.13 -11.13
CA TRP A 26 5.04 4.82 -9.80
C TRP A 26 6.48 5.37 -9.59
N ARG A 27 7.06 6.01 -10.62
CA ARG A 27 8.37 6.69 -10.63
C ARG A 27 8.27 8.22 -10.63
N ALA A 28 7.07 8.80 -10.54
CA ALA A 28 6.93 10.26 -10.50
C ALA A 28 7.56 10.85 -9.23
N ALA A 29 8.06 12.09 -9.29
CA ALA A 29 8.73 12.79 -8.18
C ALA A 29 7.95 12.75 -6.86
N TYR A 30 6.61 12.76 -6.93
CA TYR A 30 5.75 12.59 -5.76
C TYR A 30 5.90 11.23 -5.07
N TRP A 31 5.97 10.14 -5.85
CA TRP A 31 6.20 8.81 -5.30
C TRP A 31 7.63 8.67 -4.79
N ALA A 32 8.62 9.21 -5.50
CA ALA A 32 10.01 9.25 -5.03
C ALA A 32 10.12 9.97 -3.67
N TRP A 33 9.50 11.14 -3.52
CA TRP A 33 9.42 11.87 -2.26
C TRP A 33 8.71 11.09 -1.15
N ARG A 34 7.62 10.37 -1.47
CA ARG A 34 6.93 9.46 -0.54
C ARG A 34 7.84 8.32 -0.07
N TRP A 35 8.60 7.72 -0.99
CA TRP A 35 9.57 6.66 -0.69
C TRP A 35 10.74 7.20 0.16
N GLU A 36 11.26 8.39 -0.14
CA GLU A 36 12.28 9.06 0.68
C GLU A 36 11.76 9.44 2.07
N THR A 37 10.52 9.91 2.18
CA THR A 37 9.93 10.26 3.48
C THR A 37 9.68 9.01 4.33
N ALA A 38 9.27 7.91 3.71
CA ALA A 38 8.99 6.66 4.40
C ALA A 38 10.26 5.88 4.79
N PHE A 39 11.33 5.95 3.99
CA PHE A 39 12.53 5.11 4.16
C PHE A 39 13.85 5.88 4.31
N GLY A 40 13.86 7.20 4.18
CA GLY A 40 14.98 8.10 4.49
C GLY A 40 16.14 8.11 3.49
N ARG A 41 16.79 6.97 3.21
CA ARG A 41 18.05 6.89 2.44
C ARG A 41 17.99 5.94 1.23
N GLY A 42 16.80 5.74 0.68
CA GLY A 42 16.57 4.89 -0.49
C GLY A 42 15.71 3.66 -0.19
N VAL A 43 15.12 3.10 -1.24
CA VAL A 43 14.20 1.97 -1.15
C VAL A 43 14.97 0.74 -0.66
N PRO A 44 14.59 0.11 0.48
CA PRO A 44 15.25 -1.10 0.92
C PRO A 44 15.12 -2.20 -0.14
N PRO A 45 16.11 -3.09 -0.27
CA PRO A 45 16.10 -4.12 -1.29
C PRO A 45 14.81 -4.94 -1.18
N ARG A 46 14.25 -5.38 -2.32
CA ARG A 46 12.91 -6.00 -2.39
C ARG A 46 12.67 -7.12 -1.36
N ARG A 47 13.74 -7.83 -0.99
CA ARG A 47 13.77 -8.89 0.03
C ARG A 47 13.40 -8.41 1.45
N GLU A 48 13.68 -7.16 1.78
CA GLU A 48 13.39 -6.54 3.09
C GLU A 48 12.09 -5.72 3.03
N LEU A 49 11.76 -5.20 1.85
CA LEU A 49 10.55 -4.41 1.60
C LEU A 49 9.26 -5.23 1.78
N ILE A 50 9.23 -6.44 1.21
CA ILE A 50 8.05 -7.33 1.27
C ILE A 50 7.73 -7.74 2.71
N PRO A 51 8.68 -8.27 3.52
CA PRO A 51 8.39 -8.63 4.90
C PRO A 51 8.00 -7.41 5.76
N ALA A 52 8.64 -6.26 5.58
CA ALA A 52 8.27 -5.03 6.29
C ALA A 52 6.83 -4.56 5.95
N LEU A 53 6.45 -4.65 4.66
CA LEU A 53 5.09 -4.32 4.24
C LEU A 53 4.05 -5.30 4.82
N LEU A 54 4.38 -6.60 4.86
CA LEU A 54 3.51 -7.62 5.45
C LEU A 54 3.38 -7.46 6.96
N GLU A 55 4.45 -7.10 7.65
CA GLU A 55 4.45 -6.79 9.07
C GLU A 55 3.58 -5.56 9.37
N PHE A 56 3.74 -4.49 8.60
CA PHE A 56 2.88 -3.32 8.69
C PHE A 56 1.41 -3.66 8.43
N ALA A 57 1.12 -4.46 7.38
CA ALA A 57 -0.23 -4.90 7.05
C ALA A 57 -0.85 -5.77 8.16
N ARG A 58 -0.06 -6.66 8.78
CA ARG A 58 -0.48 -7.46 9.94
C ARG A 58 -0.80 -6.57 11.14
N TRP A 59 0.05 -5.58 11.44
CA TRP A 59 -0.18 -4.64 12.52
C TRP A 59 -1.42 -3.77 12.27
N THR A 60 -1.64 -3.29 11.05
CA THR A 60 -2.87 -2.55 10.73
C THR A 60 -4.11 -3.44 10.83
N ALA A 61 -4.00 -4.72 10.46
CA ALA A 61 -5.07 -5.69 10.62
C ALA A 61 -5.36 -6.00 12.09
N SER A 62 -4.36 -6.07 12.97
CA SER A 62 -4.56 -6.23 14.41
C SER A 62 -5.18 -4.99 15.04
N MET A 63 -4.72 -3.79 14.68
CA MET A 63 -5.31 -2.52 15.12
C MET A 63 -6.77 -2.38 14.70
N ARG A 64 -7.16 -2.85 13.50
CA ARG A 64 -8.56 -2.86 13.06
C ARG A 64 -9.43 -3.90 13.78
N ARG A 65 -8.84 -4.95 14.34
CA ARG A 65 -9.54 -5.97 15.13
C ARG A 65 -9.65 -5.61 16.62
N LEU A 66 -8.83 -4.67 17.10
CA LEU A 66 -8.93 -4.09 18.45
C LEU A 66 -10.03 -3.03 18.57
N ARG A 67 -11.01 -3.04 17.65
CA ARG A 67 -12.20 -2.19 17.65
C ARG A 67 -13.44 -3.08 17.59
#